data_AF-A0A3P6TSE8-F1
#
_entry.id   AF-A0A3P6TSE8-F1
#
_cell.length_a   1.000
_cell.length_b   1.000
_cell.length_c   1.000
_cell.angle_alpha   90.00
_cell.angle_beta   90.00
_cell.angle_gamma   90.00
#
_symmetry.space_group_name_H-M   'P 1'
#
loop_
_entity.id
_entity.type
_entity.pdbx_description
1 polymer ?
#
loop_
_entity_poly.entity_id
_entity_poly.type
_entity_poly.pdbx_seq_one_letter_code
_entity_poly.pdbx_strand_id
1 'polypeptide(L)'
;MDFPTKWPQFVSQLKAKLANPPDASVLSAGLLIFYRLGKVYEYKSNKERDDIAKPVSTLEPLVYYHCHQLLHNQSAESVLIQIQGLKIFYVLIMV
;
A
#
# COMPACT_ATOMS: atom_id res chain seq x y z
N MET A 1 10.03 16.66 1.94
CA MET A 1 9.79 15.21 2.12
C MET A 1 11.11 14.53 2.21
N ASP A 2 11.29 13.69 3.22
CA ASP A 2 12.53 12.97 3.49
C ASP A 2 12.64 11.67 2.67
N PHE A 3 11.57 11.17 2.06
CA PHE A 3 11.63 10.07 1.08
C PHE A 3 11.72 10.62 -0.36
N PRO A 4 12.51 10.00 -1.26
CA PRO A 4 13.31 8.77 -1.10
C PRO A 4 14.71 8.95 -0.48
N THR A 5 15.26 10.17 -0.48
CA THR A 5 16.69 10.41 -0.24
C THR A 5 17.16 10.25 1.21
N LYS A 6 16.34 10.64 2.18
CA LYS A 6 16.65 10.60 3.62
C LYS A 6 15.94 9.48 4.38
N TRP A 7 14.96 8.79 3.77
CA TRP A 7 14.31 7.60 4.36
C TRP A 7 14.14 6.44 3.37
N PRO A 8 15.20 5.97 2.70
CA PRO A 8 15.11 4.95 1.64
C PRO A 8 14.54 3.61 2.12
N GLN A 9 14.71 3.30 3.41
CA GLN A 9 14.26 2.03 4.01
C GLN A 9 12.74 1.96 4.25
N PHE A 10 12.01 3.07 4.09
CA PHE A 10 10.59 3.14 4.39
C PHE A 10 9.77 2.06 3.67
N VAL A 11 9.99 1.91 2.36
CA VAL A 11 9.25 0.92 1.54
C VAL A 11 9.59 -0.50 1.99
N SER A 12 10.85 -0.78 2.31
CA SER A 12 11.29 -2.09 2.80
C SER A 12 10.63 -2.43 4.15
N GLN A 13 10.56 -1.47 5.06
CA GLN A 13 9.89 -1.63 6.35
C GLN A 13 8.38 -1.84 6.18
N LEU A 14 7.75 -1.07 5.30
CA LEU A 14 6.33 -1.23 4.98
C LEU A 14 6.06 -2.60 4.35
N LYS A 15 6.92 -3.05 3.44
CA LYS A 15 6.85 -4.38 2.83
C LYS A 15 6.92 -5.48 3.88
N ALA A 16 7.84 -5.39 4.84
CA ALA A 16 7.97 -6.37 5.92
C ALA A 16 6.71 -6.42 6.80
N LYS A 17 6.13 -5.25 7.13
CA LYS A 17 4.89 -5.16 7.92
C LYS A 17 3.66 -5.69 7.17
N LEU A 18 3.61 -5.52 5.85
CA LEU A 18 2.54 -6.05 5.00
C LEU A 18 2.72 -7.54 4.70
N ALA A 19 3.95 -8.04 4.59
CA ALA A 19 4.20 -9.45 4.27
C ALA A 19 3.83 -10.37 5.44
N ASN A 20 4.14 -9.96 6.67
CA ASN A 20 3.80 -10.74 7.87
C ASN A 20 3.24 -9.83 8.97
N PRO A 21 1.98 -9.37 8.84
CA PRO A 21 1.36 -8.54 9.85
C PRO A 21 1.10 -9.38 11.11
N PRO A 22 1.50 -8.90 12.31
CA PRO A 22 1.24 -9.61 13.57
C PRO A 22 -0.25 -9.67 13.92
N ASP A 23 -1.04 -8.72 13.43
CA ASP A 23 -2.48 -8.61 13.67
C ASP A 23 -3.17 -7.79 12.56
N ALA A 24 -4.51 -7.85 12.53
CA ALA A 24 -5.33 -7.16 11.53
C ALA A 24 -5.24 -5.63 11.61
N SER A 25 -4.93 -5.07 12.79
CA SER A 25 -4.76 -3.62 12.95
C SER A 25 -3.47 -3.14 12.28
N VAL A 26 -2.38 -3.91 12.41
CA VAL A 26 -1.11 -3.60 11.72
C VAL A 26 -1.25 -3.74 10.20
N LEU A 27 -1.98 -4.74 9.72
CA LEU A 27 -2.29 -4.86 8.29
C LEU A 27 -3.07 -3.64 7.78
N SER A 28 -4.13 -3.25 8.50
CA SER A 28 -4.98 -2.10 8.15
C SER A 28 -4.19 -0.79 8.15
N ALA A 29 -3.33 -0.58 9.16
CA ALA A 29 -2.45 0.58 9.25
C ALA A 29 -1.42 0.60 8.10
N GLY A 30 -0.81 -0.54 7.79
CA GLY A 30 0.14 -0.67 6.68
C GLY A 30 -0.51 -0.33 5.33
N LEU A 31 -1.69 -0.87 5.07
CA LEU A 31 -2.46 -0.54 3.86
C LEU A 31 -2.82 0.95 3.81
N LEU A 32 -3.10 1.59 4.96
CA LEU A 32 -3.50 3.00 5.00
C LEU A 32 -2.32 3.89 4.67
N ILE A 33 -1.16 3.56 5.24
CA ILE A 33 0.11 4.23 4.94
C ILE A 33 0.42 4.08 3.44
N PHE A 34 0.22 2.89 2.87
CA PHE A 34 0.45 2.66 1.44
C PHE A 34 -0.48 3.48 0.55
N TYR A 35 -1.78 3.53 0.88
CA TYR A 35 -2.74 4.38 0.18
C TYR A 35 -2.37 5.87 0.25
N ARG A 36 -2.02 6.36 1.45
CA ARG A 36 -1.58 7.76 1.63
C ARG A 36 -0.31 8.07 0.84
N LEU A 37 0.61 7.11 0.75
CA LEU A 37 1.81 7.23 -0.06
C LEU A 37 1.42 7.50 -1.52
N GLY A 38 0.61 6.63 -2.12
CA GLY A 38 0.15 6.80 -3.50
C GLY A 38 -0.55 8.15 -3.72
N LYS A 39 -1.46 8.55 -2.81
CA LYS A 39 -2.16 9.85 -2.88
C LYS A 39 -1.23 11.05 -2.79
N VAL A 40 -0.22 11.00 -1.93
CA VAL A 40 0.77 12.08 -1.79
C VAL A 40 1.53 12.29 -3.10
N TYR A 41 1.84 11.20 -3.81
CA TYR A 41 2.63 11.24 -5.04
C TYR A 41 1.81 11.45 -6.31
N GLU A 42 0.48 11.27 -6.25
CA GLU A 42 -0.44 11.73 -7.28
C GLU A 42 -0.29 13.23 -7.56
N TYR A 43 0.05 14.04 -6.55
CA TYR A 43 0.22 15.50 -6.69
C TYR A 43 1.65 15.95 -7.04
N LYS A 44 2.58 15.01 -7.27
CA LYS A 44 4.00 15.27 -7.55
C LYS A 44 4.32 15.24 -9.04
N SER A 45 5.41 15.92 -9.45
CA SER A 45 5.86 15.99 -10.85
C SER A 45 6.27 14.61 -11.41
N ASN A 46 6.18 14.40 -12.73
CA ASN A 46 6.45 13.12 -13.39
C ASN A 46 7.78 12.46 -12.99
N LYS A 47 8.86 13.22 -12.79
CA LYS A 47 10.16 12.67 -12.32
C LYS A 47 10.08 12.02 -10.94
N GLU A 48 9.36 12.63 -10.01
CA GLU A 48 9.21 12.09 -8.66
C GLU A 48 8.23 10.91 -8.63
N ARG A 49 7.32 10.82 -9.61
CA ARG A 49 6.43 9.65 -9.75
C ARG A 49 7.20 8.39 -10.16
N ASP A 50 8.13 8.51 -11.11
CA ASP A 50 8.95 7.38 -11.59
C ASP A 50 9.79 6.73 -10.47
N ASP A 51 10.34 7.54 -9.56
CA ASP A 51 11.11 7.07 -8.40
C ASP A 51 10.26 6.20 -7.44
N ILE A 52 8.94 6.27 -7.57
CA ILE A 52 7.97 5.73 -6.62
C ILE A 52 7.17 4.60 -7.25
N ALA A 53 6.97 4.65 -8.56
CA ALA A 53 6.36 3.58 -9.33
C ALA A 53 7.03 2.23 -9.01
N LYS A 54 8.37 2.16 -9.06
CA LYS A 54 9.13 0.94 -8.71
C LYS A 54 8.80 0.35 -7.33
N PRO A 55 8.97 1.09 -6.21
CA PRO A 55 8.67 0.55 -4.90
C PRO A 55 7.18 0.24 -4.71
N VAL A 56 6.29 1.03 -5.30
CA VAL A 56 4.84 0.84 -5.24
C VAL A 56 4.39 -0.45 -5.95
N SER A 57 4.87 -0.72 -7.16
CA SER A 57 4.62 -1.98 -7.87
C SER A 57 5.14 -3.20 -7.11
N THR A 58 6.15 -3.02 -6.25
CA THR A 58 6.68 -4.11 -5.42
C THR A 58 5.74 -4.47 -4.24
N LEU A 59 4.88 -3.55 -3.83
CA LEU A 59 3.91 -3.72 -2.73
C LEU A 59 2.55 -4.20 -3.23
N GLU A 60 2.19 -3.90 -4.48
CA GLU A 60 0.96 -4.34 -5.15
C GLU A 60 0.60 -5.83 -4.94
N PRO A 61 1.50 -6.81 -5.18
CA PRO A 61 1.15 -8.22 -5.00
C PRO A 61 0.79 -8.59 -3.55
N LEU A 62 1.30 -7.86 -2.55
CA LEU A 62 0.93 -8.07 -1.15
C LEU A 62 -0.50 -7.61 -0.88
N VAL A 63 -0.92 -6.48 -1.47
CA VAL A 63 -2.30 -6.00 -1.36
C VAL A 63 -3.26 -7.00 -1.99
N TYR A 64 -2.91 -7.50 -3.18
CA TYR A 64 -3.70 -8.54 -3.87
C TYR A 64 -3.85 -9.79 -3.01
N TYR A 65 -2.74 -10.28 -2.46
CA TYR A 65 -2.73 -11.46 -1.60
C TYR A 65 -3.70 -11.31 -0.42
N HIS A 66 -3.65 -10.20 0.32
CA HIS A 66 -4.53 -9.98 1.46
C HIS A 66 -6.00 -9.85 1.07
N CYS A 67 -6.31 -9.12 -0.02
CA CYS A 67 -7.68 -9.05 -0.52
C CYS A 67 -8.21 -10.42 -0.93
N HIS A 68 -7.39 -11.23 -1.62
CA HIS A 68 -7.78 -12.56 -2.07
C HIS A 68 -8.04 -13.52 -0.89
N GLN A 69 -7.18 -13.51 0.13
CA GLN A 69 -7.38 -14.31 1.35
C GLN A 69 -8.69 -13.96 2.08
N LEU A 70 -9.12 -12.70 1.98
CA LEU A 70 -10.30 -12.19 2.66
C LEU A 70 -11.60 -12.30 1.85
N LEU A 71 -11.56 -12.75 0.59
CA LEU A 71 -12.72 -12.79 -0.32
C LEU A 71 -13.94 -13.53 0.26
N HIS A 72 -13.72 -14.65 0.94
CA HIS A 72 -14.79 -15.47 1.52
C HIS A 72 -15.22 -14.99 2.91
N ASN A 73 -14.51 -14.03 3.50
CA ASN A 73 -14.80 -13.49 4.82
C ASN A 73 -15.67 -12.23 4.69
N GLN A 74 -16.94 -12.34 5.09
CA GLN A 74 -17.91 -11.25 5.04
C GLN A 74 -17.99 -10.42 6.33
N SER A 75 -17.03 -10.54 7.24
CA SER A 75 -16.97 -9.66 8.41
C SER A 75 -16.80 -8.19 7.97
N ALA A 76 -17.35 -7.26 8.75
CA ALA A 76 -17.22 -5.83 8.47
C ALA A 76 -15.75 -5.40 8.34
N GLU A 77 -14.87 -5.94 9.19
CA GLU A 77 -13.44 -5.67 9.17
C GLU A 77 -12.77 -6.16 7.88
N SER A 78 -13.11 -7.38 7.43
CA SER A 78 -12.63 -7.95 6.17
C SER A 78 -13.05 -7.09 4.97
N VAL A 79 -14.31 -6.67 4.93
CA VAL A 79 -14.85 -5.81 3.86
C VAL A 79 -14.14 -4.46 3.82
N LEU A 80 -13.85 -3.86 4.98
CA LEU A 80 -13.11 -2.59 5.04
C LEU A 80 -11.68 -2.73 4.48
N ILE A 81 -10.99 -3.82 4.80
CA ILE A 81 -9.66 -4.12 4.25
C ILE A 81 -9.73 -4.30 2.73
N GLN A 82 -10.73 -5.02 2.23
CA GLN A 82 -10.94 -5.20 0.79
C GLN A 82 -11.22 -3.86 0.07
N ILE A 83 -12.09 -3.02 0.61
CA ILE A 83 -12.37 -1.67 0.06
C ILE A 83 -11.09 -0.83 0.03
N GLN A 84 -10.27 -0.91 1.07
CA GLN A 84 -9.02 -0.18 1.15
C GLN A 84 -7.99 -0.70 0.13
N GLY A 85 -7.91 -2.01 -0.08
CA GLY A 85 -7.10 -2.61 -1.13
C GLY A 85 -7.50 -2.13 -2.53
N LEU A 86 -8.80 -2.09 -2.82
CA LEU A 86 -9.32 -1.56 -4.09
C LEU A 86 -8.95 -0.10 -4.33
N LYS A 87 -9.02 0.74 -3.28
CA LYS A 87 -8.56 2.14 -3.36
C LYS A 87 -7.07 2.24 -3.68
N ILE A 88 -6.26 1.35 -3.14
CA ILE A 88 -4.83 1.29 -3.46
C ILE A 88 -4.66 0.94 -4.93
N PHE A 89 -5.27 -0.15 -5.44
CA PHE A 89 -5.20 -0.53 -6.84
C PHE A 89 -5.59 0.60 -7.80
N TYR A 90 -6.67 1.32 -7.48
CA TYR A 90 -7.09 2.48 -8.26
C TYR A 90 -5.99 3.54 -8.35
N VAL A 91 -5.38 3.88 -7.21
CA VAL A 91 -4.26 4.84 -7.18
C VAL A 91 -3.06 4.31 -7.98
N LEU A 92 -2.78 3.00 -7.94
CA LEU A 92 -1.67 2.40 -8.70
C LEU A 92 -1.85 2.51 -10.21
N ILE A 93 -3.09 2.33 -10.69
CA ILE A 93 -3.42 2.44 -12.12
C ILE A 93 -3.37 3.91 -12.58
N MET A 94 -3.66 4.86 -11.68
CA MET A 94 -3.65 6.30 -11.98
C MET A 94 -2.27 6.96 -11.89
N VAL A 95 -1.32 6.36 -11.18
CA VAL A 95 0.06 6.85 -11.03
C VAL A 95 0.85 6.66 -12.31
#